data_AF-A0A1G9Z2H5-F1
#
_entry.id   AF-A0A1G9Z2H5-F1
#
_cell.length_a   1.000
_cell.length_b   1.000
_cell.length_c   1.000
_cell.angle_alpha   90.00
_cell.angle_beta   90.00
_cell.angle_gamma   90.00
#
_symmetry.space_group_name_H-M   'P 1'
#
loop_
_entity.id
_entity.type
_entity.pdbx_description
1 polymer ?
#
loop_
_entity_poly.entity_id
_entity_poly.type
_entity_poly.pdbx_seq_one_letter_code
_entity_poly.pdbx_strand_id
1 'polypeptide(L)'
;MKRIFILIIPILVLFSCKKENNTPRIETISKGSKWGLQIGSSYSDVYAQLQQLGKEKNVNDVDLVKQQSFSNPDEIKNRVTFYNLISLETNTGKLERVTIQFDGDKIISIDAGSALPKESPKWPLDVPDEIAIYKNDPINALYTKLKAIYQIPAYKNYQITLPGKPLGKPFDPAMANYEEWAFSFFMDVKPGKTGRSSVRLYFKNGKLSKIKHEYEEFDVYNS
;
A
#
# COMPACT_ATOMS: atom_id res chain seq x y z
N MET A 1 42.81 -71.58 -11.30
CA MET A 1 42.95 -70.47 -10.32
C MET A 1 42.03 -69.34 -10.75
N LYS A 2 40.91 -69.11 -10.04
CA LYS A 2 39.94 -68.05 -10.35
C LYS A 2 40.39 -66.75 -9.64
N ARG A 3 40.62 -65.67 -10.39
CA ARG A 3 40.91 -64.34 -9.83
C ARG A 3 39.61 -63.52 -9.82
N ILE A 4 39.14 -63.18 -8.63
CA ILE A 4 37.99 -62.30 -8.41
C ILE A 4 38.53 -60.87 -8.39
N PHE A 5 38.11 -60.05 -9.37
CA PHE A 5 38.34 -58.61 -9.34
C PHE A 5 37.21 -57.96 -8.53
N ILE A 6 37.55 -57.44 -7.34
CA ILE A 6 36.65 -56.62 -6.53
C ILE A 6 36.75 -55.19 -7.04
N LEU A 7 35.71 -54.72 -7.74
CA LEU A 7 35.52 -53.32 -8.13
C LEU A 7 35.00 -52.54 -6.92
N ILE A 8 35.86 -51.72 -6.34
CA ILE A 8 35.48 -50.75 -5.31
C ILE A 8 34.83 -49.56 -6.01
N ILE A 9 33.50 -49.45 -5.90
CA ILE A 9 32.75 -48.26 -6.33
C ILE A 9 32.96 -47.18 -5.27
N PRO A 10 33.52 -46.00 -5.61
CA PRO A 10 33.53 -44.89 -4.68
C PRO A 10 32.10 -44.36 -4.55
N ILE A 11 31.50 -44.58 -3.38
CA ILE A 11 30.25 -43.94 -3.00
C ILE A 11 30.54 -42.44 -2.90
N LEU A 12 30.20 -41.72 -3.98
CA LEU A 12 30.10 -40.27 -3.98
C LEU A 12 29.06 -39.89 -2.93
N VAL A 13 29.55 -39.49 -1.75
CA VAL A 13 28.75 -38.90 -0.70
C VAL A 13 28.24 -37.56 -1.24
N LEU A 14 27.05 -37.59 -1.82
CA LEU A 14 26.25 -36.40 -2.11
C LEU A 14 25.88 -35.79 -0.75
N PHE A 15 26.77 -34.92 -0.23
CA PHE A 15 26.41 -33.97 0.80
C PHE A 15 25.32 -33.07 0.23
N SER A 16 24.07 -33.46 0.42
CA SER A 16 22.93 -32.57 0.28
C SER A 16 23.13 -31.48 1.33
N CYS A 17 23.57 -30.30 0.89
CA CYS A 17 23.45 -29.09 1.67
C CYS A 17 21.97 -28.95 2.03
N LYS A 18 21.59 -29.33 3.25
CA LYS A 18 20.33 -28.91 3.84
C LYS A 18 20.38 -27.38 3.86
N LYS A 19 19.70 -26.75 2.90
CA LYS A 19 19.48 -25.32 2.89
C LYS A 19 18.67 -25.03 4.15
N GLU A 20 19.30 -24.45 5.16
CA GLU A 20 18.60 -24.04 6.37
C GLU A 20 17.41 -23.17 5.97
N ASN A 21 16.23 -23.46 6.52
CA ASN A 21 15.01 -22.69 6.33
C ASN A 21 15.09 -21.40 7.15
N ASN A 22 16.08 -20.56 6.87
CA ASN A 22 16.23 -19.27 7.54
C ASN A 22 15.26 -18.27 6.90
N THR A 23 14.14 -18.05 7.58
CA THR A 23 13.22 -16.91 7.34
C THR A 23 13.64 -15.76 8.25
N PRO A 24 13.69 -14.50 7.77
CA PRO A 24 13.24 -14.03 6.45
C PRO A 24 14.19 -14.41 5.31
N ARG A 25 13.61 -14.73 4.14
CA ARG A 25 14.36 -14.85 2.88
C ARG A 25 14.31 -13.50 2.16
N ILE A 26 15.46 -12.91 1.88
CA ILE A 26 15.56 -11.60 1.23
C ILE A 26 16.18 -11.78 -0.15
N GLU A 27 15.50 -11.22 -1.16
CA GLU A 27 15.95 -11.21 -2.54
C GLU A 27 15.99 -9.77 -3.08
N THR A 28 16.97 -9.50 -3.93
CA THR A 28 17.09 -8.24 -4.67
C THR A 28 17.18 -8.54 -6.15
N ILE A 29 16.25 -7.98 -6.93
CA ILE A 29 16.15 -8.16 -8.38
C ILE A 29 16.47 -6.82 -9.03
N SER A 30 17.51 -6.80 -9.86
CA SER A 30 17.97 -5.60 -10.58
C SER A 30 18.05 -5.78 -12.10
N LYS A 31 17.65 -6.95 -12.61
CA LYS A 31 17.51 -7.29 -14.04
C LYS A 31 16.35 -8.27 -14.23
N GLY A 32 15.75 -8.27 -15.42
CA GLY A 32 14.62 -9.15 -15.74
C GLY A 32 13.31 -8.70 -15.10
N SER A 33 12.50 -9.66 -14.64
CA SER A 33 11.18 -9.41 -14.06
C SER A 33 10.91 -10.29 -12.83
N LYS A 34 10.00 -9.86 -11.95
CA LYS A 34 9.43 -10.70 -10.89
C LYS A 34 7.93 -10.44 -10.80
N TRP A 35 7.11 -11.49 -10.89
CA TRP A 35 5.64 -11.41 -10.87
C TRP A 35 5.07 -10.40 -11.90
N GLY A 36 5.62 -10.40 -13.10
CA GLY A 36 5.24 -9.45 -14.16
C GLY A 36 5.78 -8.03 -13.98
N LEU A 37 6.38 -7.70 -12.83
CA LEU A 37 7.05 -6.42 -12.61
C LEU A 37 8.41 -6.41 -13.32
N GLN A 38 8.54 -5.57 -14.34
CA GLN A 38 9.70 -5.57 -15.24
C GLN A 38 10.69 -4.45 -14.87
N ILE A 39 11.95 -4.81 -14.64
CA ILE A 39 13.02 -3.82 -14.46
C ILE A 39 13.17 -3.01 -15.75
N GLY A 40 13.25 -1.69 -15.60
CA GLY A 40 13.32 -0.70 -16.69
C GLY A 40 11.97 -0.08 -17.07
N SER A 41 10.85 -0.59 -16.57
CA SER A 41 9.51 -0.03 -16.81
C SER A 41 9.34 1.36 -16.18
N SER A 42 8.52 2.21 -16.82
CA SER A 42 8.15 3.52 -16.27
C SER A 42 7.22 3.38 -15.06
N TYR A 43 7.00 4.46 -14.30
CA TYR A 43 6.03 4.46 -13.20
C TYR A 43 4.62 4.01 -13.62
N SER A 44 4.10 4.51 -14.74
CA SER A 44 2.76 4.12 -15.23
C SER A 44 2.71 2.66 -15.66
N ASP A 45 3.77 2.15 -16.30
CA ASP A 45 3.84 0.74 -16.69
C ASP A 45 3.91 -0.18 -15.48
N VAL A 46 4.72 0.18 -14.47
CA VAL A 46 4.81 -0.56 -13.20
C VAL A 46 3.47 -0.54 -12.49
N TYR A 47 2.76 0.59 -12.50
CA TYR A 47 1.42 0.66 -11.91
C TYR A 47 0.45 -0.28 -12.63
N ALA A 48 0.43 -0.31 -13.96
CA ALA A 48 -0.39 -1.24 -14.72
C ALA A 48 -0.04 -2.72 -14.42
N GLN A 49 1.25 -3.04 -14.29
CA GLN A 49 1.72 -4.36 -13.87
C GLN A 49 1.26 -4.70 -12.45
N LEU A 50 1.28 -3.74 -11.51
CA LEU A 50 0.74 -3.91 -10.17
C LEU A 50 -0.77 -4.14 -10.17
N GLN A 51 -1.53 -3.46 -11.02
CA GLN A 51 -2.97 -3.70 -11.15
C GLN A 51 -3.28 -5.14 -11.60
N GLN A 52 -2.45 -5.70 -12.49
CA GLN A 52 -2.57 -7.11 -12.88
C GLN A 52 -2.17 -8.04 -11.73
N LEU A 53 -1.05 -7.76 -11.06
CA LEU A 53 -0.60 -8.53 -9.89
C LEU A 53 -1.63 -8.51 -8.75
N GLY A 54 -2.33 -7.39 -8.56
CA GLY A 54 -3.37 -7.24 -7.55
C GLY A 54 -4.52 -8.23 -7.74
N LYS A 55 -4.91 -8.50 -8.99
CA LYS A 55 -5.91 -9.52 -9.32
C LYS A 55 -5.41 -10.94 -9.03
N GLU A 56 -4.12 -11.20 -9.23
CA GLU A 56 -3.51 -12.53 -9.07
C GLU A 56 -3.15 -12.88 -7.62
N LYS A 57 -2.80 -11.87 -6.81
CA LYS A 57 -2.27 -12.03 -5.46
C LYS A 57 -3.09 -11.34 -4.37
N ASN A 58 -4.27 -10.83 -4.73
CA ASN A 58 -5.16 -10.10 -3.82
C ASN A 58 -4.45 -8.91 -3.14
N VAL A 59 -3.65 -8.16 -3.93
CA VAL A 59 -3.10 -6.86 -3.50
C VAL A 59 -4.13 -5.80 -3.87
N ASN A 60 -4.55 -4.98 -2.91
CA ASN A 60 -5.59 -3.97 -3.12
C ASN A 60 -5.03 -2.57 -3.32
N ASP A 61 -3.84 -2.30 -2.80
CA ASP A 61 -3.24 -0.98 -2.77
C ASP A 61 -1.71 -1.06 -2.82
N VAL A 62 -1.10 0.09 -3.11
CA VAL A 62 0.35 0.30 -3.07
C VAL A 62 0.66 1.58 -2.31
N ASP A 63 1.55 1.49 -1.34
CA ASP A 63 2.01 2.62 -0.55
C ASP A 63 3.09 3.41 -1.29
N LEU A 64 2.98 4.73 -1.25
CA LEU A 64 4.02 5.65 -1.69
C LEU A 64 4.93 5.96 -0.50
N VAL A 65 6.11 5.36 -0.47
CA VAL A 65 7.02 5.49 0.66
C VAL A 65 7.51 6.93 0.75
N LYS A 66 7.43 7.51 1.97
CA LYS A 66 7.70 8.93 2.27
C LYS A 66 6.69 9.91 1.66
N GLN A 67 5.47 9.47 1.33
CA GLN A 67 4.39 10.41 1.07
C GLN A 67 4.15 11.29 2.30
N GLN A 68 4.34 12.59 2.13
CA GLN A 68 4.06 13.58 3.16
C GLN A 68 2.58 13.91 3.18
N SER A 69 2.09 14.27 4.37
CA SER A 69 0.76 14.85 4.53
C SER A 69 0.72 16.27 3.95
N PHE A 70 -0.45 16.67 3.46
CA PHE A 70 -0.73 17.99 2.89
C PHE A 70 -1.31 18.92 3.95
N SER A 71 -1.01 20.20 3.85
CA SER A 71 -1.47 21.22 4.79
C SER A 71 -2.65 22.05 4.29
N ASN A 72 -2.95 21.95 2.99
CA ASN A 72 -3.99 22.72 2.33
C ASN A 72 -4.80 21.84 1.35
N PRO A 73 -6.14 21.93 1.35
CA PRO A 73 -7.01 21.27 0.37
C PRO A 73 -6.63 21.51 -1.11
N ASP A 74 -6.03 22.66 -1.44
CA ASP A 74 -5.56 22.97 -2.80
C ASP A 74 -4.51 21.97 -3.31
N GLU A 75 -3.70 21.39 -2.42
CA GLU A 75 -2.63 20.44 -2.76
C GLU A 75 -3.19 19.07 -3.22
N ILE A 76 -4.42 18.74 -2.80
CA ILE A 76 -5.05 17.45 -3.12
C ILE A 76 -6.24 17.55 -4.08
N LYS A 77 -6.66 18.77 -4.46
CA LYS A 77 -7.88 19.03 -5.25
C LYS A 77 -8.03 18.09 -6.45
N ASN A 78 -6.98 17.93 -7.23
CA ASN A 78 -6.98 17.12 -8.44
C ASN A 78 -6.54 15.66 -8.21
N ARG A 79 -6.24 15.29 -6.95
CA ARG A 79 -5.74 13.97 -6.58
C ARG A 79 -6.84 13.07 -6.03
N VAL A 80 -7.86 13.62 -5.37
CA VAL A 80 -8.94 12.86 -4.70
C VAL A 80 -9.55 11.78 -5.60
N THR A 81 -9.75 12.07 -6.89
CA THR A 81 -10.35 11.12 -7.84
C THR A 81 -9.57 9.80 -8.01
N PHE A 82 -8.28 9.78 -7.67
CA PHE A 82 -7.42 8.59 -7.80
C PHE A 82 -7.39 7.72 -6.54
N TYR A 83 -8.05 8.16 -5.47
CA TYR A 83 -8.06 7.50 -4.16
C TYR A 83 -9.48 7.15 -3.75
N ASN A 84 -9.58 6.22 -2.80
CA ASN A 84 -10.86 5.80 -2.22
C ASN A 84 -11.11 6.44 -0.85
N LEU A 85 -10.12 7.13 -0.28
CA LEU A 85 -10.30 7.82 1.00
C LEU A 85 -9.27 8.93 1.22
N ILE A 86 -9.60 9.87 2.08
CA ILE A 86 -8.65 10.78 2.73
C ILE A 86 -8.69 10.59 4.24
N SER A 87 -7.55 10.79 4.89
CA SER A 87 -7.46 10.93 6.35
C SER A 87 -7.09 12.37 6.70
N LEU A 88 -7.70 12.92 7.73
CA LEU A 88 -7.45 14.25 8.26
C LEU A 88 -7.05 14.08 9.72
N GLU A 89 -5.91 14.63 10.12
CA GLU A 89 -5.37 14.48 11.47
C GLU A 89 -4.81 15.80 12.00
N THR A 90 -4.96 16.05 13.30
CA THR A 90 -4.32 17.23 13.90
C THR A 90 -2.82 17.00 14.08
N ASN A 91 -2.03 18.04 13.87
CA ASN A 91 -0.60 18.04 14.20
C ASN A 91 -0.31 18.60 15.61
N THR A 92 -1.35 18.92 16.40
CA THR A 92 -1.23 19.68 17.65
C THR A 92 -1.20 18.79 18.90
N GLY A 93 -0.85 17.52 18.77
CA GLY A 93 -0.83 16.55 19.90
C GLY A 93 -2.23 16.14 20.40
N LYS A 94 -3.30 16.64 19.79
CA LYS A 94 -4.66 16.11 19.99
C LYS A 94 -4.84 14.93 19.05
N LEU A 95 -5.10 13.76 19.61
CA LEU A 95 -5.47 12.60 18.82
C LEU A 95 -6.91 12.81 18.34
N GLU A 96 -7.07 13.41 17.18
CA GLU A 96 -8.33 13.52 16.46
C GLU A 96 -8.04 13.19 14.99
N ARG A 97 -8.77 12.20 14.49
CA ARG A 97 -8.67 11.66 13.14
C ARG A 97 -10.05 11.65 12.52
N VAL A 98 -10.10 11.98 11.23
CA VAL A 98 -11.28 11.85 10.40
C VAL A 98 -10.89 11.10 9.14
N THR A 99 -11.61 10.04 8.84
CA THR A 99 -11.48 9.33 7.56
C THR A 99 -12.74 9.54 6.76
N ILE A 100 -12.58 10.00 5.52
CA ILE A 100 -13.68 10.24 4.58
C ILE A 100 -13.46 9.27 3.42
N GLN A 101 -14.38 8.32 3.26
CA GLN A 101 -14.30 7.27 2.25
C GLN A 101 -15.22 7.58 1.08
N PHE A 102 -14.75 7.25 -0.12
CA PHE A 102 -15.39 7.49 -1.40
C PHE A 102 -15.70 6.18 -2.12
N ASP A 103 -16.82 6.15 -2.80
CA ASP A 103 -17.12 5.14 -3.82
C ASP A 103 -17.83 5.81 -4.99
N GLY A 104 -17.39 5.49 -6.21
CA GLY A 104 -17.83 6.19 -7.41
C GLY A 104 -17.61 7.70 -7.30
N ASP A 105 -18.72 8.44 -7.32
CA ASP A 105 -18.82 9.90 -7.29
C ASP A 105 -19.33 10.46 -5.96
N LYS A 106 -19.45 9.63 -4.91
CA LYS A 106 -20.01 10.02 -3.61
C LYS A 106 -19.15 9.63 -2.41
N ILE A 107 -19.39 10.32 -1.30
CA ILE A 107 -18.88 9.96 0.02
C ILE A 107 -19.76 8.85 0.61
N ILE A 108 -19.16 7.72 0.99
CA ILE A 108 -19.89 6.56 1.53
C ILE A 108 -19.75 6.37 3.03
N SER A 109 -18.68 6.88 3.62
CA SER A 109 -18.45 6.81 5.08
C SER A 109 -17.67 8.02 5.53
N ILE A 110 -17.95 8.45 6.75
CA ILE A 110 -17.16 9.42 7.51
C ILE A 110 -17.00 8.83 8.90
N ASP A 111 -15.78 8.51 9.29
CA ASP A 111 -15.47 8.14 10.67
C ASP A 111 -14.68 9.28 11.31
N ALA A 112 -15.14 9.78 12.45
CA ALA A 112 -14.50 10.89 13.14
C ALA A 112 -14.36 10.60 14.64
N GLY A 113 -13.28 11.07 15.24
CA GLY A 113 -13.07 10.95 16.69
C GLY A 113 -11.60 10.86 17.06
N SER A 114 -11.34 10.41 18.28
CA SER A 114 -9.98 10.30 18.81
C SER A 114 -9.31 8.97 18.49
N ALA A 115 -8.92 8.19 19.49
CA ALA A 115 -8.23 6.90 19.32
C ALA A 115 -9.08 5.86 18.58
N LEU A 116 -10.41 5.94 18.76
CA LEU A 116 -11.39 5.06 18.13
C LEU A 116 -12.43 5.92 17.41
N PRO A 117 -12.19 6.28 16.13
CA PRO A 117 -13.16 6.98 15.31
C PRO A 117 -14.47 6.19 15.23
N LYS A 118 -15.60 6.91 15.20
CA LYS A 118 -16.92 6.32 15.00
C LYS A 118 -17.55 6.89 13.76
N GLU A 119 -18.39 6.08 13.12
CA GLU A 119 -19.18 6.55 11.98
C GLU A 119 -20.01 7.78 12.39
N SER A 120 -19.98 8.78 11.53
CA SER A 120 -20.66 10.05 11.69
C SER A 120 -21.46 10.37 10.42
N PRO A 121 -22.68 10.92 10.53
CA PRO A 121 -23.44 11.35 9.36
C PRO A 121 -22.79 12.55 8.66
N LYS A 122 -21.98 13.34 9.38
CA LYS A 122 -21.29 14.51 8.86
C LYS A 122 -20.00 14.84 9.64
N TRP A 123 -19.12 15.61 9.03
CA TRP A 123 -17.98 16.22 9.72
C TRP A 123 -17.64 17.60 9.15
N PRO A 124 -17.31 18.60 9.99
CA PRO A 124 -17.47 18.61 11.45
C PRO A 124 -18.94 18.57 11.91
N LEU A 125 -19.17 18.17 13.16
CA LEU A 125 -20.53 18.05 13.72
C LEU A 125 -21.15 19.41 14.10
N ASP A 126 -20.31 20.35 14.48
CA ASP A 126 -20.64 21.64 15.10
C ASP A 126 -20.57 22.83 14.13
N VAL A 127 -20.45 22.56 12.82
CA VAL A 127 -20.46 23.60 11.77
C VAL A 127 -21.78 23.59 10.98
N PRO A 128 -22.17 24.73 10.38
CA PRO A 128 -23.33 24.83 9.50
C PRO A 128 -23.30 23.83 8.34
N ASP A 129 -24.47 23.44 7.85
CA ASP A 129 -24.63 22.39 6.85
C ASP A 129 -24.03 22.75 5.48
N GLU A 130 -23.93 24.05 5.17
CA GLU A 130 -23.28 24.49 3.94
C GLU A 130 -21.76 24.24 3.95
N ILE A 131 -21.17 24.08 5.15
CA ILE A 131 -19.74 23.85 5.38
C ILE A 131 -19.45 22.38 5.67
N ALA A 132 -20.31 21.71 6.45
CA ALA A 132 -20.11 20.32 6.86
C ALA A 132 -20.10 19.37 5.66
N ILE A 133 -19.19 18.40 5.68
CA ILE A 133 -19.14 17.28 4.73
C ILE A 133 -20.09 16.20 5.23
N TYR A 134 -21.01 15.77 4.36
CA TYR A 134 -22.02 14.77 4.67
C TYR A 134 -21.73 13.43 4.00
N LYS A 135 -22.17 12.34 4.64
CA LYS A 135 -22.35 11.07 3.94
C LYS A 135 -23.32 11.28 2.78
N ASN A 136 -23.01 10.69 1.63
CA ASN A 136 -23.67 10.86 0.33
C ASN A 136 -23.44 12.21 -0.38
N ASP A 137 -22.61 13.11 0.16
CA ASP A 137 -22.17 14.26 -0.64
C ASP A 137 -21.47 13.79 -1.92
N PRO A 138 -21.64 14.51 -3.04
CA PRO A 138 -20.85 14.24 -4.22
C PRO A 138 -19.38 14.61 -3.97
N ILE A 139 -18.44 13.82 -4.49
CA ILE A 139 -16.99 14.04 -4.31
C ILE A 139 -16.56 15.42 -4.83
N ASN A 140 -17.22 15.95 -5.86
CA ASN A 140 -16.90 17.27 -6.40
C ASN A 140 -17.17 18.43 -5.41
N ALA A 141 -18.04 18.23 -4.40
CA ALA A 141 -18.30 19.20 -3.35
C ALA A 141 -17.23 19.17 -2.24
N LEU A 142 -16.49 18.06 -2.11
CA LEU A 142 -15.52 17.85 -1.04
C LEU A 142 -14.48 18.96 -0.97
N TYR A 143 -13.91 19.36 -2.12
CA TYR A 143 -12.89 20.40 -2.16
C TYR A 143 -13.39 21.74 -1.59
N THR A 144 -14.57 22.18 -2.04
CA THR A 144 -15.16 23.45 -1.58
C THR A 144 -15.45 23.41 -0.08
N LYS A 145 -15.98 22.30 0.43
CA LYS A 145 -16.28 22.10 1.85
C LYS A 145 -15.01 22.05 2.70
N LEU A 146 -13.99 21.27 2.29
CA LEU A 146 -12.68 21.25 2.95
C LEU A 146 -12.06 22.64 3.01
N LYS A 147 -12.12 23.40 1.91
CA LYS A 147 -11.59 24.77 1.87
C LYS A 147 -12.27 25.68 2.88
N ALA A 148 -13.60 25.58 3.02
CA ALA A 148 -14.37 26.32 4.00
C ALA A 148 -14.05 25.88 5.45
N ILE A 149 -13.97 24.58 5.71
CA ILE A 149 -13.60 24.01 7.01
C ILE A 149 -12.21 24.52 7.44
N TYR A 150 -11.24 24.56 6.54
CA TYR A 150 -9.88 25.03 6.82
C TYR A 150 -9.79 26.54 7.13
N GLN A 151 -10.84 27.33 6.87
CA GLN A 151 -10.90 28.74 7.32
C GLN A 151 -11.27 28.85 8.81
N ILE A 152 -11.78 27.79 9.42
CA ILE A 152 -12.16 27.78 10.83
C ILE A 152 -10.90 27.54 11.67
N PRO A 153 -10.61 28.39 12.68
CA PRO A 153 -9.38 28.30 13.48
C PRO A 153 -9.12 26.93 14.13
N ALA A 154 -10.17 26.16 14.42
CA ALA A 154 -10.06 24.82 14.99
C ALA A 154 -9.50 23.78 14.01
N TYR A 155 -9.75 23.93 12.71
CA TYR A 155 -9.37 22.94 11.68
C TYR A 155 -8.21 23.40 10.79
N LYS A 156 -7.79 24.66 10.86
CA LYS A 156 -6.75 25.26 9.99
C LYS A 156 -5.41 24.50 9.94
N ASN A 157 -5.09 23.73 10.98
CA ASN A 157 -3.81 23.02 11.13
C ASN A 157 -3.94 21.50 10.87
N TYR A 158 -5.10 21.04 10.39
CA TYR A 158 -5.27 19.64 10.05
C TYR A 158 -4.38 19.28 8.86
N GLN A 159 -3.77 18.10 8.94
CA GLN A 159 -3.00 17.51 7.86
C GLN A 159 -3.87 16.51 7.11
N ILE A 160 -3.80 16.57 5.79
CA ILE A 160 -4.50 15.65 4.90
C ILE A 160 -3.53 14.56 4.45
N THR A 161 -3.89 13.31 4.61
CA THR A 161 -3.15 12.17 4.07
C THR A 161 -4.00 11.52 3.00
N LEU A 162 -3.35 11.15 1.88
CA LEU A 162 -3.90 10.25 0.88
C LEU A 162 -3.27 8.87 1.14
N PRO A 163 -3.99 7.91 1.74
CA PRO A 163 -3.41 6.60 2.09
C PRO A 163 -3.09 5.75 0.85
N GLY A 164 -2.68 4.49 1.07
CA GLY A 164 -2.28 3.54 0.03
C GLY A 164 -3.09 3.68 -1.27
N LYS A 165 -2.39 3.82 -2.39
CA LYS A 165 -3.00 4.05 -3.70
C LYS A 165 -3.78 2.80 -4.10
N PRO A 166 -5.13 2.85 -4.21
CA PRO A 166 -5.91 1.68 -4.57
C PRO A 166 -5.62 1.26 -6.01
N LEU A 167 -5.35 -0.02 -6.22
CA LEU A 167 -5.06 -0.61 -7.54
C LEU A 167 -6.32 -0.70 -8.42
N GLY A 168 -7.51 -0.57 -7.85
CA GLY A 168 -8.78 -0.46 -8.60
C GLY A 168 -9.01 0.91 -9.26
N LYS A 169 -8.17 1.91 -9.00
CA LYS A 169 -8.29 3.27 -9.57
C LYS A 169 -7.19 3.52 -10.61
N PRO A 170 -7.36 4.50 -11.53
CA PRO A 170 -6.32 4.88 -12.49
C PRO A 170 -5.04 5.35 -11.81
N PHE A 171 -3.92 5.32 -12.54
CA PHE A 171 -2.63 5.86 -12.10
C PHE A 171 -2.76 7.36 -11.75
N ASP A 172 -2.24 7.76 -10.59
CA ASP A 172 -2.08 9.17 -10.24
C ASP A 172 -0.69 9.62 -10.74
N PRO A 173 -0.58 10.58 -11.68
CA PRO A 173 0.70 11.07 -12.16
C PRO A 173 1.64 11.55 -11.05
N ALA A 174 1.11 12.05 -9.92
CA ALA A 174 1.92 12.47 -8.78
C ALA A 174 2.67 11.32 -8.10
N MET A 175 2.30 10.06 -8.35
CA MET A 175 3.05 8.89 -7.87
C MET A 175 4.49 8.86 -8.40
N ALA A 176 4.74 9.45 -9.57
CA ALA A 176 6.07 9.53 -10.17
C ALA A 176 7.06 10.40 -9.37
N ASN A 177 6.58 11.17 -8.40
CA ASN A 177 7.41 11.95 -7.47
C ASN A 177 7.98 11.11 -6.32
N TYR A 178 7.58 9.84 -6.20
CA TYR A 178 8.02 8.95 -5.12
C TYR A 178 8.86 7.82 -5.69
N GLU A 179 10.16 7.87 -5.42
CA GLU A 179 11.13 6.89 -5.95
C GLU A 179 11.06 5.52 -5.26
N GLU A 180 10.19 5.35 -4.27
CA GLU A 180 10.01 4.09 -3.56
C GLU A 180 8.53 3.81 -3.31
N TRP A 181 8.07 2.65 -3.79
CA TRP A 181 6.72 2.15 -3.54
C TRP A 181 6.79 0.85 -2.75
N ALA A 182 5.76 0.56 -1.95
CA ALA A 182 5.70 -0.65 -1.15
C ALA A 182 4.33 -1.31 -1.22
N PHE A 183 4.30 -2.63 -1.17
CA PHE A 183 3.07 -3.40 -1.01
C PHE A 183 3.40 -4.73 -0.33
N SER A 184 2.38 -5.41 0.17
CA SER A 184 2.54 -6.77 0.67
C SER A 184 1.35 -7.65 0.30
N PHE A 185 1.58 -8.96 0.27
CA PHE A 185 0.52 -9.95 0.10
C PHE A 185 0.83 -11.20 0.91
N PHE A 186 -0.24 -11.91 1.24
CA PHE A 186 -0.18 -13.16 1.97
C PHE A 186 -0.44 -14.34 1.05
N MET A 187 0.05 -15.52 1.43
CA MET A 187 -0.22 -16.77 0.74
C MET A 187 -0.28 -17.92 1.73
N ASP A 188 -1.18 -18.87 1.49
CA ASP A 188 -1.19 -20.12 2.24
C ASP A 188 0.02 -20.95 1.85
N VAL A 189 0.82 -21.36 2.84
CA VAL A 189 1.99 -22.23 2.63
C VAL A 189 1.58 -23.67 2.81
N LYS A 190 0.92 -23.95 3.93
CA LYS A 190 0.32 -25.24 4.30
C LYS A 190 -0.67 -25.01 5.45
N PRO A 191 -1.53 -25.98 5.81
CA PRO A 191 -2.43 -25.83 6.95
C PRO A 191 -1.69 -25.37 8.22
N GLY A 192 -2.22 -24.34 8.87
CA GLY A 192 -1.61 -23.73 10.06
C GLY A 192 -0.38 -22.85 9.78
N LYS A 193 -0.04 -22.54 8.52
CA LYS A 193 1.10 -21.68 8.17
C LYS A 193 0.82 -20.73 7.01
N THR A 194 1.04 -19.44 7.23
CA THR A 194 0.92 -18.39 6.21
C THR A 194 2.29 -17.82 5.85
N GLY A 195 2.45 -17.43 4.59
CA GLY A 195 3.59 -16.67 4.10
C GLY A 195 3.21 -15.22 3.90
N ARG A 196 4.13 -14.29 4.17
CA ARG A 196 4.02 -12.87 3.81
C ARG A 196 5.13 -12.52 2.85
N SER A 197 4.77 -11.86 1.76
CA SER A 197 5.73 -11.18 0.88
C SER A 197 5.64 -9.68 1.10
N SER A 198 6.71 -9.08 1.60
CA SER A 198 6.89 -7.63 1.72
C SER A 198 7.77 -7.15 0.58
N VAL A 199 7.26 -6.22 -0.24
CA VAL A 199 7.89 -5.84 -1.50
C VAL A 199 8.15 -4.33 -1.51
N ARG A 200 9.36 -3.95 -1.89
CA ARG A 200 9.74 -2.55 -2.14
C ARG A 200 10.24 -2.39 -3.57
N LEU A 201 9.67 -1.43 -4.28
CA LEU A 201 10.00 -1.06 -5.65
C LEU A 201 10.79 0.24 -5.61
N TYR A 202 11.99 0.24 -6.20
CA TYR A 202 12.84 1.42 -6.24
C TYR A 202 12.98 1.91 -7.67
N PHE A 203 12.71 3.18 -7.87
CA PHE A 203 12.81 3.86 -9.14
C PHE A 203 14.07 4.71 -9.19
N LYS A 204 14.66 4.80 -10.38
CA LYS A 204 15.79 5.68 -10.67
C LYS A 204 15.63 6.19 -12.09
N ASN A 205 15.78 7.50 -12.29
CA ASN A 205 15.62 8.15 -13.59
C ASN A 205 14.28 7.79 -14.27
N GLY A 206 13.19 7.79 -13.50
CA GLY A 206 11.84 7.50 -13.99
C GLY A 206 11.55 6.03 -14.31
N LYS A 207 12.45 5.11 -13.96
CA LYS A 207 12.34 3.68 -14.29
C LYS A 207 12.52 2.79 -13.08
N LEU A 208 11.80 1.67 -13.03
CA LEU A 208 12.02 0.64 -12.02
C LEU A 208 13.43 0.09 -12.14
N SER A 209 14.22 0.27 -11.08
CA SER A 209 15.64 -0.10 -11.07
C SER A 209 15.90 -1.33 -10.21
N LYS A 210 15.05 -1.56 -9.20
CA LYS A 210 15.25 -2.63 -8.22
C LYS A 210 13.95 -3.03 -7.56
N ILE A 211 13.75 -4.33 -7.40
CA ILE A 211 12.71 -4.93 -6.55
C ILE A 211 13.41 -5.58 -5.37
N LYS A 212 13.09 -5.17 -4.14
CA LYS A 212 13.48 -5.86 -2.92
C LYS A 212 12.27 -6.65 -2.43
N HIS A 213 12.45 -7.96 -2.28
CA HIS A 213 11.42 -8.86 -1.76
C HIS A 213 11.92 -9.51 -0.49
N GLU A 214 11.11 -9.43 0.55
CA GLU A 214 11.32 -10.13 1.81
C GLU A 214 10.16 -11.10 2.02
N TYR A 215 10.48 -12.36 2.27
CA TYR A 215 9.52 -13.44 2.49
C TYR A 215 9.69 -14.04 3.88
N GLU A 216 8.58 -14.12 4.60
CA GLU A 216 8.49 -14.63 5.96
C GLU A 216 7.36 -15.66 6.06
N GLU A 217 7.51 -16.64 6.94
CA GLU A 217 6.46 -17.61 7.24
C GLU A 217 6.08 -17.51 8.72
N PHE A 218 4.80 -17.58 9.01
CA PHE A 218 4.23 -17.47 10.35
C PHE A 218 3.28 -18.63 10.60
N ASP A 219 3.29 -19.14 11.83
CA ASP A 219 2.29 -20.08 12.27
C ASP A 219 0.97 -19.35 12.51
N VAL A 220 -0.13 -19.93 12.01
CA VAL A 220 -1.47 -19.41 12.20
C VAL A 220 -2.16 -20.27 13.23
N TYR A 221 -2.40 -19.70 14.41
CA TYR A 221 -3.22 -20.32 15.43
C TYR A 221 -4.67 -19.91 15.18
N ASN A 222 -5.55 -20.88 14.90
CA ASN A 222 -6.98 -20.62 14.89
C ASN A 222 -7.40 -20.21 16.31
N SER A 223 -7.79 -18.95 16.48
CA SER A 223 -8.47 -18.43 17.67
C SER A 223 -9.98 -18.56 17.53
#